data_AF-A0A932S8S1-F1
#
_entry.id   AF-A0A932S8S1-F1
#
_cell.length_a   1.000
_cell.length_b   1.000
_cell.length_c   1.000
_cell.angle_alpha   90.00
_cell.angle_beta   90.00
_cell.angle_gamma   90.00
#
_symmetry.space_group_name_H-M   'P 1'
#
loop_
_entity.id
_entity.type
_entity.pdbx_description
1 polymer ?
#
loop_
_entity_poly.entity_id
_entity_poly.type
_entity_poly.pdbx_seq_one_letter_code
_entity_poly.pdbx_strand_id
1 'polypeptide(L)' 'MAGRPRLPARHRTAAREREANAFAAAITMPADWLARELDESQDFDALARRFKVSRSALTLRLEELGLASRLAPRC' A
#
# COMPACT_ATOMS: atom_id res chain seq x y z
N MET A 1 -25.26 32.03 -7.72
CA MET A 1 -24.14 31.18 -7.28
C MET A 1 -24.70 30.02 -6.47
N ALA A 2 -24.85 28.82 -7.05
CA ALA A 2 -25.35 27.66 -6.33
C ALA A 2 -24.18 26.97 -5.62
N GLY A 3 -24.16 27.02 -4.29
CA GLY A 3 -23.20 26.28 -3.47
C GLY A 3 -23.37 24.77 -3.70
N ARG A 4 -22.27 24.08 -4.00
CA ARG A 4 -22.27 22.62 -4.17
C ARG A 4 -22.80 21.97 -2.88
N PRO A 5 -23.79 21.06 -2.96
CA PRO A 5 -24.22 20.33 -1.78
C PRO A 5 -23.05 19.50 -1.24
N ARG A 6 -22.67 19.73 0.01
CA ARG A 6 -21.79 18.83 0.75
C ARG A 6 -22.54 17.52 0.92
N LEU A 7 -22.15 16.50 0.15
CA LEU A 7 -22.67 15.15 0.29
C LEU A 7 -22.45 14.70 1.75
N PRO A 8 -23.44 14.03 2.37
CA PRO A 8 -23.25 13.48 3.71
C PRO A 8 -22.10 12.47 3.67
N ALA A 9 -21.19 12.56 4.64
CA ALA A 9 -20.11 11.60 4.80
C ALA A 9 -20.72 10.21 5.01
N ARG A 10 -20.78 9.41 3.95
CA ARG A 10 -21.19 8.00 4.03
C ARG A 10 -20.36 7.34 5.12
N HIS A 11 -21.02 6.61 6.01
CA HIS A 11 -20.44 6.00 7.21
C HIS A 11 -19.30 5.03 6.82
N ARG A 12 -18.09 5.58 6.66
CA ARG A 12 -16.85 4.83 6.48
C ARG A 12 -16.45 4.35 7.87
N THR A 13 -16.91 3.15 8.21
CA THR A 13 -16.41 2.46 9.39
C THR A 13 -14.94 2.13 9.16
N ALA A 14 -14.09 2.31 10.17
CA ALA A 14 -12.65 2.02 10.08
C ALA A 14 -12.35 0.62 9.51
N ALA A 15 -13.20 -0.38 9.81
CA ALA A 15 -13.10 -1.73 9.25
C ALA A 15 -13.20 -1.76 7.71
N ARG A 16 -14.18 -1.06 7.11
CA ARG A 16 -14.37 -0.99 5.65
C ARG A 16 -13.24 -0.24 4.96
N GLU A 17 -12.71 0.81 5.59
CA GLU A 17 -11.55 1.53 5.03
C GLU A 17 -10.30 0.65 5.02
N ARG A 18 -10.06 -0.10 6.10
CA ARG A 18 -8.95 -1.06 6.17
C ARG A 18 -9.09 -2.17 5.13
N GLU A 19 -10.28 -2.73 4.98
CA GLU A 19 -10.55 -3.80 4.02
C GLU A 19 -10.44 -3.30 2.56
N ALA A 20 -10.95 -2.10 2.27
CA ALA A 20 -10.77 -1.46 0.97
C ALA A 20 -9.30 -1.15 0.67
N ASN A 21 -8.53 -0.71 1.68
CA ASN A 21 -7.10 -0.46 1.54
C ASN A 21 -6.33 -1.77 1.28
N ALA A 22 -6.64 -2.85 1.99
CA ALA A 22 -6.05 -4.17 1.76
C ALA A 22 -6.39 -4.70 0.35
N PHE A 23 -7.63 -4.52 -0.10
CA PHE A 23 -8.05 -4.88 -1.45
C PHE A 23 -7.29 -4.08 -2.53
N ALA A 24 -7.20 -2.76 -2.37
CA ALA A 24 -6.44 -1.90 -3.28
C ALA A 24 -4.95 -2.25 -3.30
N ALA A 25 -4.38 -2.57 -2.13
CA ALA A 25 -3.00 -3.02 -2.00
C ALA A 25 -2.77 -4.36 -2.69
N ALA A 26 -3.69 -5.33 -2.59
CA ALA A 26 -3.55 -6.62 -3.26
C ALA A 26 -3.60 -6.53 -4.79
N ILE A 27 -4.40 -5.59 -5.34
CA ILE A 27 -4.44 -5.32 -6.78
C ILE A 27 -3.18 -4.59 -7.24
N THR A 28 -2.74 -3.59 -6.47
CA THR A 28 -1.60 -2.74 -6.86
C THR A 28 -0.26 -3.42 -6.63
N MET A 29 -0.15 -4.25 -5.59
CA MET A 29 1.05 -4.94 -5.14
C MET A 29 0.75 -6.43 -4.90
N PRO A 30 0.69 -7.24 -5.96
CA PRO A 30 0.56 -8.69 -5.86
C PRO A 30 1.77 -9.29 -5.14
N ALA A 31 1.55 -10.30 -4.30
CA ALA A 31 2.59 -10.89 -3.47
C ALA A 31 3.77 -11.43 -4.29
N ASP A 32 3.49 -12.18 -5.36
CA ASP A 32 4.51 -12.79 -6.22
C ASP A 32 5.36 -11.73 -6.93
N TRP A 33 4.74 -10.64 -7.37
CA TRP A 33 5.45 -9.57 -8.07
C TRP A 33 6.32 -8.78 -7.10
N LEU A 34 5.79 -8.45 -5.93
CA LEU A 34 6.55 -7.74 -4.91
C LEU A 34 7.73 -8.59 -4.41
N ALA A 35 7.55 -9.89 -4.22
CA ALA A 35 8.63 -10.81 -3.84
C ALA A 35 9.73 -10.87 -4.90
N ARG A 36 9.37 -10.95 -6.20
CA ARG A 36 10.33 -10.95 -7.30
C ARG A 36 11.10 -9.63 -7.41
N GLU A 37 10.42 -8.49 -7.31
CA GLU A 37 11.10 -7.19 -7.37
C GLU A 37 12.01 -6.97 -6.15
N LEU A 38 11.67 -7.52 -4.98
CA LEU A 38 12.53 -7.51 -3.79
C LEU A 38 13.82 -8.32 -3.97
N ASP A 39 13.76 -9.43 -4.70
CA ASP A 39 14.94 -10.24 -5.01
C ASP A 39 15.87 -9.51 -6.00
N GLU A 40 15.30 -8.68 -6.89
CA GLU A 40 16.07 -7.85 -7.85
C GLU A 40 16.60 -6.55 -7.24
N SER A 41 15.84 -5.91 -6.33
CA SER A 41 16.20 -4.63 -5.72
C SER A 41 15.60 -4.45 -4.33
N GLN A 42 16.48 -4.23 -3.35
CA GLN A 42 16.11 -3.90 -1.97
C GLN A 42 15.97 -2.37 -1.75
N ASP A 43 15.91 -1.57 -2.81
CA ASP A 43 15.67 -0.14 -2.69
C ASP A 43 14.17 0.14 -2.49
N PHE A 44 13.84 0.54 -1.27
CA PHE A 44 12.47 0.84 -0.84
C PHE A 44 11.81 1.97 -1.64
N ASP A 45 12.55 3.04 -1.94
CA ASP A 45 12.02 4.17 -2.71
C ASP A 45 11.83 3.79 -4.19
N ALA A 46 12.72 2.95 -4.73
CA ALA A 46 12.55 2.40 -6.08
C ALA A 46 11.29 1.52 -6.17
N LEU A 47 11.07 0.63 -5.21
CA LEU A 47 9.88 -0.23 -5.15
C LEU A 47 8.59 0.60 -5.01
N ALA A 48 8.56 1.60 -4.13
CA ALA A 48 7.39 2.46 -3.96
C ALA A 48 7.03 3.19 -5.27
N ARG A 49 8.03 3.70 -6.00
CA ARG A 49 7.84 4.32 -7.32
C ARG A 49 7.36 3.32 -8.37
N ARG A 50 7.90 2.10 -8.36
CA ARG A 50 7.55 1.03 -9.30
C ARG A 50 6.07 0.66 -9.21
N PHE A 51 5.58 0.46 -7.99
CA PHE A 51 4.18 0.12 -7.72
C PHE A 51 3.27 1.35 -7.64
N LYS A 52 3.81 2.57 -7.78
CA LYS A 52 3.07 3.85 -7.68
C LYS A 52 2.30 3.99 -6.37
N VAL A 53 2.89 3.55 -5.27
CA VAL A 53 2.30 3.60 -3.93
C VAL A 53 3.10 4.50 -3.01
N SER A 54 2.49 4.90 -1.88
CA SER A 54 3.23 5.57 -0.81
C SER A 54 4.14 4.57 -0.10
N ARG A 55 5.20 5.09 0.52
CA ARG A 55 6.07 4.33 1.44
C ARG A 55 5.28 3.56 2.48
N SER A 56 4.34 4.23 3.16
CA SER A 56 3.52 3.61 4.20
C SER A 56 2.66 2.46 3.67
N ALA A 57 2.09 2.57 2.48
CA ALA A 57 1.32 1.49 1.88
C ALA A 57 2.20 0.29 1.52
N LEU A 58 3.41 0.55 1.01
CA LEU A 58 4.40 -0.50 0.75
C LEU A 58 4.85 -1.19 2.05
N THR A 59 5.17 -0.43 3.10
CA THR A 59 5.53 -0.99 4.42
C THR A 59 4.44 -1.90 4.95
N LEU A 60 3.19 -1.42 5.01
CA LEU A 60 2.06 -2.22 5.48
C LEU A 60 1.90 -3.50 4.68
N ARG A 61 2.06 -3.43 3.36
CA ARG A 61 1.95 -4.60 2.49
C ARG A 61 3.05 -5.62 2.74
N LEU A 62 4.27 -5.17 3.00
CA LEU A 62 5.39 -6.04 3.33
C LEU A 62 5.22 -6.69 4.70
N GLU A 63 4.68 -5.97 5.68
CA GLU A 63 4.33 -6.52 6.99
C GLU A 63 3.24 -7.58 6.87
N GLU A 64 2.17 -7.32 6.10
CA GLU A 64 1.09 -8.28 5.82
C GLU A 64 1.60 -9.57 5.16
N LEU A 65 2.61 -9.45 4.30
CA LEU A 65 3.20 -10.59 3.59
C LEU A 65 4.37 -11.24 4.34
N GLY A 66 4.77 -10.71 5.51
CA GLY A 66 5.94 -11.19 6.25
C GLY A 66 7.28 -10.96 5.53
N LEU A 67 7.32 -10.01 4.58
CA LEU A 67 8.49 -9.67 3.77
C LEU A 67 9.25 -8.44 4.29
N ALA A 68 8.76 -7.77 5.34
CA ALA A 68 9.38 -6.57 5.89
C ALA A 68 10.86 -6.75 6.29
N SER A 69 11.25 -7.96 6.75
CA SER A 69 12.64 -8.27 7.10
C SER A 69 13.60 -8.35 5.90
N ARG A 70 13.08 -8.52 4.68
CA ARG A 70 13.90 -8.52 3.44
C ARG A 70 14.37 -7.13 3.05
N LEU A 71 13.64 -6.10 3.49
CA LEU A 71 14.05 -4.72 3.43
C LEU A 71 14.74 -4.37 4.75
N ALA A 72 15.94 -4.93 4.97
CA ALA A 72 16.73 -4.51 6.10
C ALA A 72 16.99 -2.99 5.95
N PRO A 73 16.55 -2.13 6.88
CA PRO A 73 17.17 -0.83 6.98
C PRO A 73 18.63 -1.13 7.31
N ARG A 74 19.54 -0.72 6.40
CA ARG A 74 20.95 -0.59 6.75
C ARG A 74 21.03 0.57 7.75
N CYS A 75 20.73 0.27 9.01
CA CYS A 75 21.17 1.05 10.16
C CYS A 75 22.55 0.56 10.57
#